data_AF-A0A7S3LN32-F1
#
_entry.id   AF-A0A7S3LN32-F1
#
_cell.length_a   1.000
_cell.length_b   1.000
_cell.length_c   1.000
_cell.angle_alpha   90.00
_cell.angle_beta   90.00
_cell.angle_gamma   90.00
#
_symmetry.space_group_name_H-M   'P 1'
#
loop_
_entity.id
_entity.type
_entity.pdbx_description
1 polymer ?
#
loop_
_entity_poly.entity_id
_entity_poly.type
_entity_poly.pdbx_seq_one_letter_code
_entity_poly.pdbx_strand_id
1 'polypeptide(L)'
;HYELTRKDLLVKNLKRMRRQLGRSEGHFEASKYNFFPATYVLPSEYGLFLEDFKRTAGSTWIMKPIGRAQGKGIFLFNKLSQISDWKKDHKWKSDAPQAESYVAQRYVDRPYTVGGKKFDMRLYVLVTSFSPLTVWMHRNGFARFTNTRYNSDKSNINDSYMHLTNHSIQKKAKDHNQELKWGVDGLKLFLMSRHGRGATEILFAEIQDMIVRSLLSVQQTIIQDKHSYELYGYDVLTDSKLKPWLIEVNASPSLTSSSQEDYKIKYDVLSDLVDIIDLEGKMSGEELQVGGFDLVYDGEWIGECISNTIHRSSNNDIGEAALTHGNDSSRSLKGLKQSMIGCRYPSACIDHQGRQNPRRKYRKT
;
A
#
# COMPACT_ATOMS: atom_id res chain seq x y z
N HIS A 1 -13.92 6.65 8.67
CA HIS A 1 -13.35 5.75 7.65
C HIS A 1 -13.41 6.32 6.21
N TYR A 2 -14.50 6.95 5.75
CA TYR A 2 -14.61 7.46 4.35
C TYR A 2 -13.50 8.43 3.91
N GLU A 3 -12.99 9.25 4.81
CA GLU A 3 -11.88 10.19 4.54
C GLU A 3 -10.60 9.50 4.03
N LEU A 4 -10.44 8.21 4.34
CA LEU A 4 -9.31 7.38 3.92
C LEU A 4 -9.69 6.47 2.74
N THR A 5 -10.93 5.99 2.67
CA THR A 5 -11.31 4.91 1.76
C THR A 5 -12.01 5.35 0.49
N ARG A 6 -12.60 6.56 0.48
CA ARG A 6 -13.08 7.17 -0.75
C ARG A 6 -11.93 7.79 -1.53
N LYS A 7 -11.83 7.46 -2.82
CA LYS A 7 -10.70 7.84 -3.69
C LYS A 7 -10.46 9.35 -3.77
N ASP A 8 -11.53 10.13 -3.84
CA ASP A 8 -11.49 11.60 -3.87
C ASP A 8 -11.05 12.20 -2.54
N LEU A 9 -11.60 11.72 -1.42
CA LEU A 9 -11.26 12.20 -0.08
C LEU A 9 -9.83 11.83 0.32
N LEU A 10 -9.39 10.60 0.03
CA LEU A 10 -8.01 10.15 0.27
C LEU A 10 -7.01 11.10 -0.39
N VAL A 11 -7.20 11.37 -1.69
CA VAL A 11 -6.31 12.26 -2.45
C VAL A 11 -6.38 13.69 -1.93
N LYS A 12 -7.57 14.18 -1.57
CA LYS A 12 -7.75 15.50 -0.98
C LYS A 12 -6.96 15.64 0.33
N ASN A 13 -7.04 14.65 1.21
CA ASN A 13 -6.37 14.64 2.51
C ASN A 13 -4.85 14.53 2.37
N LEU A 14 -4.35 13.66 1.47
CA LEU A 14 -2.93 13.56 1.17
C LEU A 14 -2.36 14.86 0.56
N LYS A 15 -3.09 15.48 -0.39
CA LYS A 15 -2.71 16.78 -0.97
C LYS A 15 -2.69 17.88 0.10
N ARG A 16 -3.68 17.91 1.01
CA ARG A 16 -3.77 18.87 2.11
C ARG A 16 -2.56 18.74 3.03
N MET A 17 -2.27 17.52 3.50
CA MET A 17 -1.13 17.25 4.38
C MET A 17 0.20 17.64 3.72
N ARG A 18 0.42 17.24 2.46
CA ARG A 18 1.63 17.62 1.71
C ARG A 18 1.82 19.14 1.59
N ARG A 19 0.74 19.90 1.35
CA ARG A 19 0.79 21.38 1.28
C ARG A 19 1.08 22.00 2.64
N GLN A 20 0.50 21.45 3.71
CA GLN A 20 0.74 21.91 5.08
C GLN A 20 2.21 21.74 5.45
N LEU A 21 2.75 20.53 5.29
CA LEU A 21 4.16 20.24 5.56
C LEU A 21 5.11 21.07 4.69
N GLY A 22 4.77 21.29 3.42
CA GLY A 22 5.57 22.15 2.55
C GLY A 22 5.69 23.60 3.04
N ARG A 23 4.70 24.08 3.81
CA ARG A 23 4.72 25.42 4.42
C ARG A 23 5.38 25.44 5.81
N SER A 24 5.18 24.41 6.61
CA SER A 24 5.65 24.37 8.01
C SER A 24 7.04 23.77 8.18
N GLU A 25 7.35 22.69 7.47
CA GLU A 25 8.56 21.85 7.64
C GLU A 25 9.44 21.79 6.38
N GLY A 26 8.95 22.34 5.27
CA GLY A 26 9.68 22.49 4.03
C GLY A 26 9.46 21.35 3.03
N HIS A 27 10.14 21.47 1.88
CA HIS A 27 9.91 20.60 0.73
C HIS A 27 10.33 19.14 0.95
N PHE A 28 11.34 18.89 1.79
CA PHE A 28 11.82 17.53 2.06
C PHE A 28 10.75 16.69 2.78
N GLU A 29 10.17 17.20 3.87
CA GLU A 29 9.09 16.50 4.59
C GLU A 29 7.83 16.34 3.74
N ALA A 30 7.48 17.37 2.96
CA ALA A 30 6.38 17.27 2.00
C ALA A 30 6.63 16.18 0.94
N SER A 31 7.89 15.96 0.55
CA SER A 31 8.25 14.98 -0.47
C SER A 31 8.03 13.54 -0.02
N LYS A 32 7.99 13.29 1.30
CA LYS A 32 7.65 11.98 1.88
C LYS A 32 6.20 11.57 1.59
N TYR A 33 5.34 12.48 1.13
CA TYR A 33 3.99 12.18 0.64
C TYR A 33 3.94 11.88 -0.87
N ASN A 34 5.07 11.71 -1.55
CA ASN A 34 5.13 11.39 -2.99
C ASN A 34 4.95 9.89 -3.30
N PHE A 35 4.14 9.19 -2.51
CA PHE A 35 3.81 7.77 -2.67
C PHE A 35 2.44 7.54 -3.34
N PHE A 36 1.76 8.57 -3.82
CA PHE A 36 0.55 8.44 -4.63
C PHE A 36 0.74 9.12 -5.99
N PRO A 37 0.26 8.53 -7.11
CA PRO A 37 0.42 9.15 -8.41
C PRO A 37 -0.32 10.49 -8.52
N ALA A 38 0.08 11.35 -9.45
CA ALA A 38 -0.64 12.59 -9.74
C ALA A 38 -2.12 12.27 -10.00
N THR A 39 -3.01 12.90 -9.23
CA THR A 39 -4.41 12.50 -9.18
C THR A 39 -5.30 13.73 -9.08
N TYR A 40 -6.39 13.77 -9.85
CA TYR A 40 -7.31 14.89 -9.96
C TYR A 40 -8.76 14.43 -9.89
N VAL A 41 -9.57 15.11 -9.10
CA VAL A 41 -11.01 14.86 -8.96
C VAL A 41 -11.75 15.64 -10.04
N LEU A 42 -12.45 14.95 -10.93
CA LEU A 42 -13.19 15.53 -12.04
C LEU A 42 -14.70 15.52 -11.74
N PRO A 43 -15.43 16.60 -12.10
CA PRO A 43 -15.01 17.73 -12.95
C PRO A 43 -14.25 18.86 -12.22
N SER A 44 -14.20 18.87 -10.88
CA SER A 44 -13.72 20.02 -10.09
C SER A 44 -12.28 20.48 -10.38
N GLU A 45 -11.37 19.55 -10.66
CA GLU A 45 -9.95 19.81 -10.90
C GLU A 45 -9.57 19.65 -12.39
N TYR A 46 -10.54 19.74 -13.31
CA TYR A 46 -10.30 19.50 -14.74
C TYR A 46 -9.25 20.44 -15.35
N GLY A 47 -9.25 21.73 -14.96
CA GLY A 47 -8.24 22.69 -15.42
C GLY A 47 -6.82 22.29 -15.02
N LEU A 48 -6.62 21.95 -13.75
CA LEU A 48 -5.32 21.49 -13.22
C LEU A 48 -4.87 20.18 -13.86
N PHE A 49 -5.82 19.27 -14.08
CA PHE A 49 -5.57 18.03 -14.81
C PHE A 49 -5.12 18.31 -16.25
N LEU A 50 -5.78 19.21 -16.98
CA LEU A 50 -5.42 19.55 -18.36
C LEU A 50 -4.01 20.13 -18.47
N GLU A 51 -3.61 20.98 -17.54
CA GLU A 51 -2.25 21.54 -17.49
C GLU A 51 -1.20 20.44 -17.31
N ASP A 52 -1.42 19.52 -16.36
CA ASP A 52 -0.48 18.42 -16.11
C ASP A 52 -0.46 17.42 -17.27
N PHE A 53 -1.61 17.12 -17.86
CA PHE A 53 -1.74 16.26 -19.03
C PHE A 53 -0.95 16.83 -20.23
N LYS A 54 -1.03 18.14 -20.47
CA LYS A 54 -0.25 18.81 -21.53
C LYS A 54 1.25 18.83 -21.24
N ARG A 55 1.64 19.07 -19.98
CA ARG A 55 3.04 19.06 -19.55
C ARG A 55 3.67 17.68 -19.65
N THR A 56 2.89 16.63 -19.41
CA THR A 56 3.32 15.23 -19.47
C THR A 56 2.83 14.56 -20.77
N ALA A 57 3.11 15.19 -21.90
CA ALA A 57 2.63 14.73 -23.21
C ALA A 57 2.96 13.26 -23.47
N GLY A 58 1.93 12.50 -23.86
CA GLY A 58 2.06 11.07 -24.15
C GLY A 58 2.04 10.15 -22.93
N SER A 59 1.86 10.67 -21.72
CA SER A 59 1.60 9.87 -20.52
C SER A 59 0.24 9.17 -20.57
N THR A 60 0.16 8.02 -19.93
CA THR A 60 -1.09 7.27 -19.77
C THR A 60 -1.73 7.62 -18.43
N TRP A 61 -3.05 7.74 -18.45
CA TRP A 61 -3.87 8.06 -17.30
C TRP A 61 -4.95 6.99 -17.12
N ILE A 62 -5.44 6.84 -15.90
CA ILE A 62 -6.50 5.92 -15.54
C ILE A 62 -7.66 6.70 -14.92
N MET A 63 -8.85 6.53 -15.50
CA MET A 63 -10.10 7.06 -14.97
C MET A 63 -10.71 6.03 -14.02
N LYS A 64 -11.01 6.45 -12.79
CA LYS A 64 -11.65 5.61 -11.78
C LYS A 64 -12.91 6.30 -11.26
N PRO A 65 -14.09 5.66 -11.31
CA PRO A 65 -15.27 6.23 -10.66
C PRO A 65 -15.10 6.23 -9.15
N ILE A 66 -15.58 7.29 -8.49
CA ILE A 66 -15.43 7.48 -7.04
C ILE A 66 -16.28 6.46 -6.27
N GLY A 67 -17.54 6.30 -6.69
CA GLY A 67 -18.53 5.48 -5.98
C GLY A 67 -18.58 4.00 -6.37
N ARG A 68 -17.78 3.55 -7.36
CA ARG A 68 -17.76 2.13 -7.77
C ARG A 68 -16.52 1.40 -7.25
N ALA A 69 -16.69 0.09 -7.10
CA ALA A 69 -15.66 -0.87 -6.69
C ALA A 69 -15.50 -1.99 -7.74
N GLN A 70 -14.59 -2.94 -7.47
CA GLN A 70 -14.37 -4.14 -8.30
C GLN A 70 -13.88 -3.87 -9.74
N GLY A 71 -13.30 -2.70 -9.98
CA GLY A 71 -12.78 -2.30 -11.28
C GLY A 71 -13.85 -1.92 -12.33
N LYS A 72 -15.12 -1.85 -11.96
CA LYS A 72 -16.20 -1.45 -12.89
C LYS A 72 -16.08 0.03 -13.26
N GLY A 73 -16.12 0.33 -14.56
CA GLY A 73 -16.04 1.70 -15.09
C GLY A 73 -14.63 2.29 -15.08
N ILE A 74 -13.60 1.48 -14.81
CA ILE A 74 -12.20 1.89 -14.92
C ILE A 74 -11.75 1.75 -16.38
N PHE A 75 -11.11 2.78 -16.91
CA PHE A 75 -10.50 2.73 -18.24
C PHE A 75 -9.24 3.59 -18.28
N LEU A 76 -8.32 3.23 -19.18
CA LEU A 76 -7.10 3.98 -19.41
C LEU A 76 -7.27 4.89 -20.64
N PHE A 77 -6.57 6.02 -20.64
CA PHE A 77 -6.56 6.94 -21.76
C PHE A 77 -5.20 7.65 -21.87
N ASN A 78 -4.83 8.04 -23.08
CA ASN A 78 -3.61 8.78 -23.39
C ASN A 78 -3.85 9.92 -24.39
N LYS A 79 -5.09 10.12 -24.83
CA LYS A 79 -5.54 11.24 -25.66
C LYS A 79 -6.80 11.85 -25.06
N LEU A 80 -6.90 13.18 -25.07
CA LEU A 80 -8.09 13.89 -24.57
C LEU A 80 -9.36 13.56 -25.36
N SER A 81 -9.24 13.15 -26.63
CA SER A 81 -10.39 12.71 -27.44
C SER A 81 -11.10 11.51 -26.82
N GLN A 82 -10.38 10.63 -26.12
CA GLN A 82 -10.94 9.43 -25.46
C GLN A 82 -11.82 9.75 -24.25
N ILE A 83 -11.71 10.97 -23.70
CA ILE A 83 -12.55 11.46 -22.59
C ILE A 83 -13.44 12.64 -23.02
N SER A 84 -13.53 12.90 -24.32
CA SER A 84 -14.27 14.06 -24.85
C SER A 84 -15.78 13.91 -24.75
N ASP A 85 -16.31 12.67 -24.81
CA ASP A 85 -17.74 12.43 -24.62
C ASP A 85 -18.15 12.56 -23.15
N TRP A 86 -17.27 12.15 -22.22
CA TRP A 86 -17.44 12.45 -20.79
C TRP A 86 -17.58 13.96 -20.55
N LYS A 87 -16.86 14.81 -21.30
CA LYS A 87 -16.99 16.27 -21.23
C LYS A 87 -18.35 16.78 -21.71
N LYS A 88 -18.99 16.12 -22.68
CA LYS A 88 -20.30 16.53 -23.23
C LYS A 88 -21.44 16.26 -22.24
N ASP A 89 -21.37 15.13 -21.53
CA ASP A 89 -22.35 14.75 -20.51
C ASP A 89 -22.31 15.68 -19.27
N HIS A 90 -21.18 16.34 -19.02
CA HIS A 90 -20.99 17.27 -17.90
C HIS A 90 -21.33 18.74 -18.23
N LYS A 91 -21.81 19.04 -19.44
CA LYS A 91 -22.40 20.37 -19.72
C LYS A 91 -23.73 20.47 -18.98
N TRP A 92 -23.69 21.09 -17.80
CA TRP A 92 -24.79 21.58 -16.96
C TRP A 92 -26.18 21.56 -17.65
N LYS A 93 -26.86 20.42 -17.57
CA LYS A 93 -28.32 20.37 -17.68
C LYS A 93 -28.83 20.30 -16.25
N SER A 94 -29.58 21.30 -15.83
CA SER A 94 -30.19 21.40 -14.49
C SER A 94 -31.02 20.17 -14.11
N ASP A 95 -31.48 19.40 -15.10
CA ASP A 95 -32.38 18.25 -14.93
C ASP A 95 -31.73 16.89 -15.22
N ALA A 96 -30.40 16.82 -15.41
CA ALA A 96 -29.70 15.56 -15.62
C ALA A 96 -29.28 14.93 -14.27
N PRO A 97 -29.41 13.59 -14.10
CA PRO A 97 -28.90 12.91 -12.91
C PRO A 97 -27.42 13.27 -12.70
N GLN A 98 -27.05 13.59 -11.45
CA GLN A 98 -25.71 14.04 -11.05
C GLN A 98 -24.64 13.28 -11.84
N ALA A 99 -23.90 14.01 -12.69
CA ALA A 99 -22.87 13.42 -13.53
C ALA A 99 -21.87 12.67 -12.63
N GLU A 100 -21.63 11.39 -12.94
CA GLU A 100 -20.81 10.52 -12.10
C GLU A 100 -19.40 11.10 -11.96
N SER A 101 -18.96 11.33 -10.73
CA SER A 101 -17.66 11.94 -10.45
C SER A 101 -16.53 10.92 -10.55
N TYR A 102 -15.43 11.33 -11.16
CA TYR A 102 -14.27 10.47 -11.45
C TYR A 102 -12.99 11.02 -10.83
N VAL A 103 -12.04 10.12 -10.66
CA VAL A 103 -10.66 10.44 -10.37
C VAL A 103 -9.82 10.11 -11.60
N ALA A 104 -9.17 11.13 -12.17
CA ALA A 104 -8.14 10.98 -13.20
C ALA A 104 -6.78 10.87 -12.52
N GLN A 105 -6.17 9.71 -12.60
CA GLN A 105 -4.89 9.41 -11.95
C GLN A 105 -3.84 9.05 -12.99
N ARG A 106 -2.60 9.53 -12.83
CA ARG A 106 -1.48 9.14 -13.69
C ARG A 106 -1.22 7.65 -13.53
N TYR A 107 -1.21 6.92 -14.62
CA TYR A 107 -1.00 5.48 -14.62
C TYR A 107 0.48 5.17 -14.35
N VAL A 108 0.76 4.19 -13.50
CA VAL A 108 2.11 3.67 -13.28
C VAL A 108 2.45 2.73 -14.43
N ASP A 109 3.15 3.26 -15.43
CA ASP A 109 3.43 2.61 -16.71
C ASP A 109 4.59 1.61 -16.68
N ARG A 110 5.42 1.65 -15.64
CA ARG A 110 6.52 0.71 -15.38
C ARG A 110 6.33 0.00 -14.03
N PRO A 111 5.30 -0.84 -13.87
CA PRO A 111 5.14 -1.64 -12.67
C PRO A 111 6.27 -2.66 -12.55
N TYR A 112 6.62 -3.05 -11.32
CA TYR A 112 7.43 -4.24 -11.10
C TYR A 112 6.64 -5.48 -11.52
N THR A 113 7.28 -6.41 -12.22
CA THR A 113 6.62 -7.61 -12.73
C THR A 113 7.36 -8.87 -12.30
N VAL A 114 6.61 -9.92 -11.96
CA VAL A 114 7.15 -11.26 -11.71
C VAL A 114 6.75 -12.17 -12.86
N GLY A 115 7.72 -12.80 -13.52
CA GLY A 115 7.44 -13.60 -14.72
C GLY A 115 6.75 -12.81 -15.84
N GLY A 116 6.95 -11.49 -15.89
CA GLY A 116 6.29 -10.58 -16.82
C GLY A 116 4.84 -10.25 -16.47
N LYS A 117 4.31 -10.67 -15.31
CA LYS A 117 2.95 -10.36 -14.87
C LYS A 117 2.97 -9.20 -13.88
N LYS A 118 2.01 -8.28 -14.04
CA LYS A 118 1.80 -7.16 -13.11
C LYS A 118 1.11 -7.70 -11.85
N PHE A 119 1.39 -7.11 -10.70
CA PHE A 119 0.68 -7.43 -9.48
C PHE A 119 0.48 -6.20 -8.60
N ASP A 120 -0.46 -6.30 -7.67
CA ASP A 120 -0.58 -5.39 -6.54
C ASP A 120 -0.59 -6.20 -5.23
N MET A 121 -0.17 -5.59 -4.13
CA MET A 121 -0.18 -6.20 -2.80
C MET A 121 -1.38 -5.72 -2.00
N ARG A 122 -2.14 -6.67 -1.47
CA ARG A 122 -3.12 -6.46 -0.40
C ARG A 122 -2.45 -6.68 0.95
N LEU A 123 -2.39 -5.61 1.74
CA LEU A 123 -1.85 -5.60 3.10
C LEU A 123 -2.98 -5.29 4.09
N TYR A 124 -2.94 -5.93 5.26
CA TYR A 124 -3.94 -5.73 6.32
C TYR A 124 -3.38 -4.83 7.42
N VAL A 125 -4.11 -3.76 7.73
CA VAL A 125 -3.71 -2.75 8.70
C VAL A 125 -4.87 -2.53 9.66
N LEU A 126 -4.67 -2.82 10.94
CA LEU A 126 -5.65 -2.59 11.99
C LEU A 126 -5.32 -1.28 12.70
N VAL A 127 -6.32 -0.38 12.77
CA VAL A 127 -6.23 0.84 13.55
C VAL A 127 -7.14 0.69 14.76
N THR A 128 -6.54 0.63 15.95
CA THR A 128 -7.28 0.53 17.22
C THR A 128 -7.60 1.89 17.82
N SER A 129 -6.87 2.94 17.40
CA SER A 129 -7.15 4.31 17.84
C SER A 129 -6.62 5.34 16.84
N PHE A 130 -7.33 6.47 16.65
CA PHE A 130 -6.84 7.67 15.97
C PHE A 130 -6.40 8.79 16.93
N SER A 131 -6.67 8.66 18.25
CA SER A 131 -6.26 9.67 19.25
C SER A 131 -5.88 9.03 20.60
N PRO A 132 -4.59 8.73 20.86
CA PRO A 132 -3.47 8.81 19.92
C PRO A 132 -3.60 7.79 18.78
N LEU A 133 -2.96 8.04 17.64
CA LEU A 133 -2.99 7.09 16.52
C LEU A 133 -2.21 5.83 16.91
N THR A 134 -2.86 4.66 16.84
CA THR A 134 -2.26 3.35 17.12
C THR A 134 -2.54 2.43 15.94
N VAL A 135 -1.48 1.94 15.30
CA VAL A 135 -1.51 1.23 14.02
C VAL A 135 -0.76 -0.09 14.12
N TRP A 136 -1.45 -1.15 13.75
CA TRP A 136 -0.92 -2.51 13.68
C TRP A 136 -0.92 -2.96 12.23
N MET A 137 0.17 -3.58 11.79
CA MET A 137 0.29 -4.15 10.45
C MET A 137 0.43 -5.66 10.54
N HIS A 138 -0.40 -6.38 9.79
CA HIS A 138 -0.34 -7.84 9.77
C HIS A 138 0.78 -8.33 8.84
N ARG A 139 1.50 -9.37 9.26
CA ARG A 139 2.58 -9.99 8.46
C ARG A 139 2.04 -10.80 7.28
N ASN A 140 0.86 -11.41 7.44
CA ASN A 140 0.15 -12.01 6.31
C ASN A 140 -0.51 -10.93 5.45
N GLY A 141 -0.44 -11.17 4.15
CA GLY A 141 -1.11 -10.42 3.08
C GLY A 141 -0.91 -11.21 1.80
N PHE A 142 -1.36 -10.68 0.66
CA PHE A 142 -1.14 -11.37 -0.61
C PHE A 142 -0.91 -10.42 -1.78
N ALA A 143 -0.10 -10.87 -2.74
CA ALA A 143 0.06 -10.25 -4.05
C ALA A 143 -0.90 -10.88 -5.05
N ARG A 144 -1.67 -10.06 -5.76
CA ARG A 144 -2.61 -10.48 -6.81
C ARG A 144 -2.01 -10.23 -8.18
N PHE A 145 -1.80 -11.28 -8.96
CA PHE A 145 -1.21 -11.16 -10.29
C PHE A 145 -2.27 -11.01 -11.39
N THR A 146 -1.90 -10.35 -12.48
CA THR A 146 -2.64 -10.40 -13.73
C THR A 146 -2.47 -11.77 -14.41
N ASN A 147 -3.49 -12.24 -15.13
CA ASN A 147 -3.39 -13.47 -15.90
C ASN A 147 -2.52 -13.28 -17.15
N THR A 148 -2.62 -12.11 -17.79
CA THR A 148 -1.85 -11.71 -18.97
C THR A 148 -0.51 -11.09 -18.58
N ARG A 149 0.52 -11.33 -19.41
CA ARG A 149 1.80 -10.63 -19.29
C ARG A 149 1.62 -9.14 -19.57
N TYR A 150 2.29 -8.32 -18.79
CA TYR A 150 2.29 -6.88 -18.93
C TYR A 150 3.11 -6.45 -20.15
N ASN A 151 2.52 -5.59 -20.97
CA ASN A 151 3.19 -4.90 -22.07
C ASN A 151 2.89 -3.39 -21.95
N SER A 152 3.93 -2.57 -22.04
CA SER A 152 3.85 -1.10 -22.01
C SER A 152 3.41 -0.48 -23.34
N ASP A 153 3.27 -1.27 -24.40
CA ASP A 153 2.84 -0.78 -25.72
C ASP A 153 1.48 -0.10 -25.65
N LYS A 154 1.43 1.15 -26.14
CA LYS A 154 0.23 2.00 -26.07
C LYS A 154 -0.96 1.45 -26.87
N SER A 155 -0.74 0.50 -27.77
CA SER A 155 -1.78 -0.23 -28.49
C SER A 155 -2.65 -1.09 -27.56
N ASN A 156 -2.09 -1.54 -26.43
CA ASN A 156 -2.76 -2.45 -25.50
C ASN A 156 -3.53 -1.73 -24.39
N ILE A 157 -3.63 -0.39 -24.43
CA ILE A 157 -4.25 0.43 -23.37
C ILE A 157 -5.70 0.04 -23.03
N ASN A 158 -6.42 -0.57 -23.98
CA ASN A 158 -7.80 -1.02 -23.82
C ASN A 158 -7.91 -2.45 -23.22
N ASP A 159 -6.80 -3.17 -23.06
CA ASP A 159 -6.79 -4.49 -22.43
C ASP A 159 -6.85 -4.36 -20.90
N SER A 160 -8.08 -4.39 -20.37
CA SER A 160 -8.31 -4.34 -18.93
C SER A 160 -7.68 -5.52 -18.18
N TYR A 161 -7.50 -6.68 -18.81
CA TYR A 161 -6.97 -7.88 -18.15
C TYR A 161 -5.46 -7.77 -17.89
N MET A 162 -4.75 -7.01 -18.73
CA MET A 162 -3.34 -6.69 -18.56
C MET A 162 -3.10 -5.58 -17.51
N HIS A 163 -4.03 -4.64 -17.39
CA HIS A 163 -3.81 -3.41 -16.61
C HIS A 163 -4.43 -3.44 -15.22
N LEU A 164 -5.49 -4.23 -14.99
CA LEU A 164 -6.26 -4.27 -13.75
C LEU A 164 -6.12 -5.63 -13.07
N THR A 165 -5.66 -5.64 -11.83
CA THR A 165 -5.41 -6.86 -11.02
C THR A 165 -6.64 -7.35 -10.27
N ASN A 166 -7.76 -6.62 -10.31
CA ASN A 166 -8.97 -6.97 -9.57
C ASN A 166 -9.51 -8.34 -9.97
N HIS A 167 -9.76 -9.18 -8.97
CA HIS A 167 -10.29 -10.54 -9.14
C HIS A 167 -11.56 -10.63 -10.00
N SER A 168 -12.50 -9.70 -9.85
CA SER A 168 -13.74 -9.66 -10.64
C SER A 168 -13.50 -9.44 -12.15
N ILE A 169 -12.39 -8.82 -12.52
CA ILE A 169 -11.96 -8.65 -13.90
C ILE A 169 -11.22 -9.91 -14.36
N GLN A 170 -10.27 -10.40 -13.56
CA GLN A 170 -9.46 -11.58 -13.91
C GLN A 170 -10.29 -12.88 -14.04
N LYS A 171 -11.42 -13.00 -13.33
CA LYS A 171 -12.37 -14.11 -13.47
C LYS A 171 -13.06 -14.18 -14.84
N LYS A 172 -13.15 -13.05 -15.56
CA LYS A 172 -13.82 -12.98 -16.88
C LYS A 172 -12.86 -13.26 -18.04
N ALA A 173 -11.56 -13.38 -17.77
CA ALA A 173 -10.57 -13.72 -18.79
C ALA A 173 -10.79 -15.15 -19.30
N LYS A 174 -10.72 -15.35 -20.62
CA LYS A 174 -10.98 -16.64 -21.28
C LYS A 174 -10.03 -17.75 -20.83
N ASP A 175 -8.80 -17.41 -20.46
CA ASP A 175 -7.75 -18.32 -19.98
C ASP A 175 -7.58 -18.25 -18.46
N HIS A 176 -8.67 -18.40 -17.70
CA HIS A 176 -8.61 -18.36 -16.23
C HIS A 176 -7.93 -19.64 -15.67
N ASN A 177 -6.61 -19.71 -15.77
CA ASN A 177 -5.80 -20.71 -15.08
C ASN A 177 -5.57 -20.28 -13.63
N GLN A 178 -6.57 -20.50 -12.76
CA GLN A 178 -6.49 -20.37 -11.30
C GLN A 178 -6.09 -18.97 -10.78
N GLU A 179 -6.60 -18.59 -9.61
CA GLU A 179 -6.23 -17.30 -9.02
C GLU A 179 -4.75 -17.29 -8.65
N LEU A 180 -3.93 -16.52 -9.38
CA LEU A 180 -2.52 -16.34 -9.09
C LEU A 180 -2.37 -15.38 -7.92
N LYS A 181 -2.28 -15.94 -6.72
CA LYS A 181 -1.98 -15.24 -5.47
C LYS A 181 -0.69 -15.77 -4.87
N TRP A 182 0.20 -14.88 -4.46
CA TRP A 182 1.31 -15.23 -3.59
C TRP A 182 1.10 -14.60 -2.22
N GLY A 183 1.41 -15.32 -1.15
CA GLY A 183 1.56 -14.70 0.16
C GLY A 183 2.67 -13.64 0.13
N VAL A 184 2.54 -12.62 0.98
CA VAL A 184 3.56 -11.56 1.10
C VAL A 184 4.90 -12.12 1.55
N ASP A 185 4.92 -13.19 2.34
CA ASP A 185 6.10 -13.96 2.71
C ASP A 185 6.81 -14.57 1.48
N GLY A 186 6.06 -15.21 0.58
CA GLY A 186 6.59 -15.75 -0.67
C GLY A 186 7.11 -14.66 -1.60
N LEU A 187 6.39 -13.53 -1.68
CA LEU A 187 6.86 -12.37 -2.46
C LEU A 187 8.14 -11.76 -1.86
N LYS A 188 8.24 -11.62 -0.54
CA LYS A 188 9.44 -11.16 0.17
C LYS A 188 10.63 -12.05 -0.17
N LEU A 189 10.47 -13.37 -0.07
CA LEU A 189 11.53 -14.32 -0.39
C LEU A 189 12.01 -14.19 -1.84
N PHE A 190 11.07 -14.03 -2.79
CA PHE A 190 11.41 -13.78 -4.19
C PHE A 190 12.19 -12.47 -4.38
N LEU A 191 11.74 -11.37 -3.75
CA LEU A 191 12.41 -10.08 -3.83
C LEU A 191 13.81 -10.11 -3.21
N MET A 192 13.98 -10.78 -2.07
CA MET A 192 15.27 -10.98 -1.42
C MET A 192 16.23 -11.77 -2.31
N SER A 193 15.73 -12.81 -2.97
CA SER A 193 16.54 -13.60 -3.90
C SER A 193 16.93 -12.82 -5.16
N ARG A 194 16.13 -11.84 -5.59
CA ARG A 194 16.33 -11.10 -6.84
C ARG A 194 17.12 -9.80 -6.67
N HIS A 195 16.88 -9.07 -5.59
CA HIS A 195 17.41 -7.72 -5.32
C HIS A 195 18.26 -7.64 -4.06
N GLY A 196 18.38 -8.73 -3.32
CA GLY A 196 19.05 -8.76 -2.03
C GLY A 196 18.13 -8.36 -0.86
N ARG A 197 18.60 -8.68 0.33
CA ARG A 197 17.88 -8.45 1.59
C ARG A 197 17.65 -6.96 1.86
N GLY A 198 18.69 -6.14 1.78
CA GLY A 198 18.62 -4.71 2.12
C GLY A 198 17.60 -3.94 1.25
N ALA A 199 17.61 -4.14 -0.07
CA ALA A 199 16.63 -3.50 -0.96
C ALA A 199 15.18 -3.93 -0.65
N THR A 200 14.99 -5.19 -0.28
CA THR A 200 13.66 -5.69 0.11
C THR A 200 13.19 -5.10 1.43
N GLU A 201 14.07 -5.03 2.44
CA GLU A 201 13.76 -4.39 3.73
C GLU A 201 13.42 -2.91 3.54
N ILE A 202 14.16 -2.17 2.72
CA ILE A 202 13.87 -0.76 2.38
C ILE A 202 12.48 -0.63 1.76
N LEU A 203 12.13 -1.45 0.77
CA LEU A 203 10.80 -1.42 0.14
C LEU A 203 9.68 -1.60 1.18
N PHE A 204 9.81 -2.58 2.08
CA PHE A 204 8.77 -2.84 3.08
C PHE A 204 8.72 -1.77 4.18
N ALA A 205 9.84 -1.14 4.51
CA ALA A 205 9.88 0.03 5.39
C ALA A 205 9.20 1.25 4.73
N GLU A 206 9.43 1.50 3.43
CA GLU A 206 8.74 2.56 2.68
C GLU A 206 7.22 2.31 2.58
N ILE A 207 6.80 1.04 2.49
CA ILE A 207 5.38 0.65 2.54
C ILE A 207 4.78 0.98 3.91
N GLN A 208 5.47 0.65 5.01
CA GLN A 208 5.03 1.00 6.36
C GLN A 208 4.90 2.53 6.53
N ASP A 209 5.91 3.28 6.08
CA ASP A 209 5.94 4.75 6.16
C ASP A 209 4.78 5.37 5.38
N MET A 210 4.54 4.88 4.15
CA MET A 210 3.41 5.28 3.33
C MET A 210 2.06 5.03 4.04
N ILE A 211 1.87 3.85 4.65
CA ILE A 211 0.63 3.49 5.35
C ILE A 211 0.39 4.46 6.52
N VAL A 212 1.38 4.62 7.40
CA VAL A 212 1.28 5.51 8.56
C VAL A 212 1.03 6.95 8.13
N ARG A 213 1.76 7.47 7.15
CA ARG A 213 1.55 8.84 6.61
C ARG A 213 0.15 9.03 6.05
N SER A 214 -0.40 8.02 5.38
CA SER A 214 -1.78 8.09 4.89
C SER A 214 -2.79 8.22 6.05
N LEU A 215 -2.56 7.51 7.16
CA LEU A 215 -3.38 7.62 8.38
C LEU A 215 -3.20 8.95 9.10
N LEU A 216 -1.97 9.45 9.21
CA LEU A 216 -1.67 10.78 9.77
C LEU A 216 -2.40 11.89 9.00
N SER A 217 -2.55 11.74 7.67
CA SER A 217 -3.25 12.73 6.83
C SER A 217 -4.75 12.89 7.15
N VAL A 218 -5.35 11.87 7.77
CA VAL A 218 -6.77 11.81 8.14
C VAL A 218 -7.01 11.83 9.64
N GLN A 219 -5.96 11.71 10.47
CA GLN A 219 -6.06 11.59 11.93
C GLN A 219 -6.91 12.71 12.56
N GLN A 220 -6.71 13.96 12.14
CA GLN A 220 -7.43 15.12 12.68
C GLN A 220 -8.86 15.27 12.10
N THR A 221 -9.21 14.51 11.06
CA THR A 221 -10.51 14.59 10.37
C THR A 221 -11.42 13.43 10.74
N ILE A 222 -10.86 12.26 11.04
CA ILE A 222 -11.63 11.11 11.51
C ILE A 222 -12.01 11.33 12.97
N ILE A 223 -13.32 11.33 13.25
CA ILE A 223 -13.84 11.36 14.61
C ILE A 223 -13.45 10.04 15.29
N GLN A 224 -12.74 10.15 16.41
CA GLN A 224 -12.33 9.01 17.21
C GLN A 224 -13.44 8.62 18.19
N ASP A 225 -13.79 7.35 18.21
CA ASP A 225 -14.55 6.74 19.30
C ASP A 225 -13.64 5.71 19.99
N LYS A 226 -13.60 5.73 21.31
CA LYS A 226 -12.73 4.87 22.13
C LYS A 226 -13.04 3.38 22.01
N HIS A 227 -14.21 3.01 21.49
CA HIS A 227 -14.61 1.62 21.26
C HIS A 227 -14.64 1.26 19.77
N SER A 228 -14.03 2.07 18.91
CA SER A 228 -13.97 1.82 17.48
C SER A 228 -12.57 1.40 17.06
N TYR A 229 -12.51 0.27 16.37
CA TYR A 229 -11.36 -0.19 15.61
C TYR A 229 -11.80 -0.43 14.17
N GLU A 230 -10.85 -0.38 13.23
CA GLU A 230 -11.14 -0.68 11.83
C GLU A 230 -9.97 -1.44 11.20
N LEU A 231 -10.30 -2.54 10.53
CA LEU A 231 -9.37 -3.29 9.70
C LEU A 231 -9.42 -2.75 8.26
N TYR A 232 -8.31 -2.19 7.81
CA TYR A 232 -8.15 -1.68 6.45
C TYR A 232 -7.38 -2.66 5.57
N GLY A 233 -7.82 -2.77 4.31
CA GLY A 233 -7.05 -3.40 3.24
C GLY A 233 -6.35 -2.35 2.39
N TYR A 234 -5.03 -2.28 2.47
CA TYR A 234 -4.21 -1.40 1.64
C TYR A 234 -3.82 -2.10 0.33
N ASP A 235 -4.02 -1.40 -0.79
CA ASP A 235 -3.63 -1.87 -2.12
C ASP A 235 -2.41 -1.07 -2.58
N VAL A 236 -1.29 -1.77 -2.70
CA VAL A 236 0.02 -1.18 -2.98
C VAL A 236 0.58 -1.74 -4.28
N LEU A 237 1.03 -0.86 -5.16
CA LEU A 237 1.72 -1.23 -6.39
C LEU A 237 3.20 -0.85 -6.27
N THR A 238 4.09 -1.78 -6.55
CA THR A 238 5.54 -1.49 -6.65
C THR A 238 5.92 -1.21 -8.09
N ASP A 239 6.72 -0.17 -8.34
CA ASP A 239 7.25 0.12 -9.68
C ASP A 239 8.60 -0.57 -9.95
N SER A 240 9.07 -0.48 -11.20
CA SER A 240 10.31 -1.14 -11.64
C SER A 240 11.57 -0.69 -10.88
N LYS A 241 11.51 0.40 -10.12
CA LYS A 241 12.60 0.92 -9.27
C LYS A 241 12.42 0.55 -7.80
N LEU A 242 11.53 -0.40 -7.50
CA LEU A 242 11.15 -0.80 -6.14
C LEU A 242 10.55 0.34 -5.31
N LYS A 243 9.93 1.33 -5.93
CA LYS A 243 9.17 2.35 -5.20
C LYS A 243 7.72 1.90 -4.99
N PRO A 244 7.18 1.96 -3.77
CA PRO A 244 5.78 1.66 -3.52
C PRO A 244 4.86 2.84 -3.87
N TRP A 245 3.68 2.52 -4.39
CA TRP A 245 2.62 3.45 -4.73
C TRP A 245 1.30 3.02 -4.06
N LEU A 246 0.70 3.91 -3.28
CA LEU A 246 -0.63 3.72 -2.72
C LEU A 246 -1.67 3.84 -3.84
N ILE A 247 -2.45 2.78 -4.05
CA ILE A 247 -3.48 2.72 -5.10
C ILE A 247 -4.87 3.01 -4.52
N GLU A 248 -5.23 2.31 -3.45
CA GLU A 248 -6.49 2.48 -2.73
C GLU A 248 -6.38 1.95 -1.30
N VAL A 249 -7.30 2.41 -0.45
CA VAL A 249 -7.52 1.86 0.89
C VAL A 249 -8.97 1.41 0.98
N ASN A 250 -9.18 0.16 1.36
CA ASN A 250 -10.49 -0.44 1.47
C ASN A 250 -10.88 -0.58 2.96
N ALA A 251 -11.98 0.03 3.36
CA ALA A 251 -12.63 -0.33 4.63
C ALA A 251 -13.28 -1.70 4.46
N SER A 252 -13.30 -2.49 5.53
CA SER A 252 -13.91 -3.82 5.54
C SER A 252 -13.48 -4.68 4.32
N PRO A 253 -12.17 -4.99 4.18
CA PRO A 253 -11.67 -5.76 3.04
C PRO A 253 -12.42 -7.10 2.93
N SER A 254 -12.64 -7.59 1.71
CA SER A 254 -13.36 -8.86 1.51
C SER A 254 -12.66 -10.04 2.18
N LEU A 255 -13.36 -10.68 3.10
CA LEU A 255 -12.92 -11.85 3.87
C LEU A 255 -13.42 -13.17 3.28
N THR A 256 -14.13 -13.14 2.14
CA THR A 256 -14.55 -14.34 1.44
C THR A 256 -13.34 -15.04 0.84
N SER A 257 -13.11 -16.31 1.21
CA SER A 257 -11.99 -17.09 0.71
C SER A 257 -12.29 -17.72 -0.66
N SER A 258 -11.34 -17.62 -1.58
CA SER A 258 -11.39 -18.30 -2.89
C SER A 258 -10.51 -19.55 -2.97
N SER A 259 -9.55 -19.70 -2.06
CA SER A 259 -8.69 -20.88 -1.93
C SER A 259 -8.42 -21.20 -0.45
N GLN A 260 -7.83 -22.36 -0.17
CA GLN A 260 -7.46 -22.76 1.19
C GLN A 260 -6.39 -21.84 1.79
N GLU A 261 -5.43 -21.39 0.97
CA GLU A 261 -4.38 -20.45 1.37
C GLU A 261 -4.97 -19.07 1.70
N ASP A 262 -5.92 -18.60 0.89
CA ASP A 262 -6.62 -17.33 1.12
C ASP A 262 -7.49 -17.42 2.39
N TYR A 263 -8.14 -18.57 2.62
CA TYR A 263 -8.86 -18.84 3.87
C TYR A 263 -7.93 -18.74 5.08
N LYS A 264 -6.78 -19.43 5.03
CA LYS A 264 -5.81 -19.42 6.14
C LYS A 264 -5.33 -18.01 6.45
N ILE A 265 -4.90 -17.25 5.43
CA ILE A 265 -4.45 -15.87 5.62
C ILE A 265 -5.52 -15.02 6.30
N LYS A 266 -6.78 -15.12 5.85
CA LYS A 266 -7.88 -14.31 6.38
C LYS A 266 -8.32 -14.76 7.76
N TYR A 267 -8.33 -16.06 8.01
CA TYR A 267 -8.62 -16.62 9.33
C TYR A 267 -7.60 -16.14 10.35
N ASP A 268 -6.30 -16.26 10.05
CA ASP A 268 -5.22 -15.81 10.93
C ASP A 268 -5.36 -14.31 11.24
N VAL A 269 -5.57 -13.47 10.21
CA VAL A 269 -5.81 -12.02 10.38
C VAL A 269 -6.98 -11.72 11.31
N LEU A 270 -8.08 -12.47 11.21
CA LEU A 270 -9.26 -12.25 12.04
C LEU A 270 -9.07 -12.77 13.47
N SER A 271 -8.44 -13.94 13.62
CA SER A 271 -8.11 -14.52 14.92
C SER A 271 -7.22 -13.55 15.70
N ASP A 272 -6.12 -13.12 15.08
CA ASP A 272 -5.15 -12.21 15.70
C ASP A 272 -5.73 -10.81 15.96
N LEU A 273 -6.71 -10.39 15.15
CA LEU A 273 -7.43 -9.13 15.37
C LEU A 273 -8.27 -9.18 16.65
N VAL A 274 -8.95 -10.31 16.92
CA VAL A 274 -9.72 -10.49 18.16
C VAL A 274 -8.80 -10.47 19.37
N ASP A 275 -7.61 -11.06 19.25
CA ASP A 275 -6.59 -11.01 20.30
C ASP A 275 -6.13 -9.58 20.59
N ILE A 276 -5.97 -8.72 19.58
CA ILE A 276 -5.63 -7.28 19.78
C ILE A 276 -6.75 -6.48 20.44
N ILE A 277 -8.01 -6.77 20.10
CA ILE A 277 -9.14 -6.07 20.74
C ILE A 277 -9.17 -6.37 22.24
N ASP A 278 -8.63 -7.52 22.65
CA ASP A 278 -8.43 -7.92 24.03
C ASP A 278 -9.72 -7.87 24.86
N LEU A 279 -10.77 -8.50 24.34
CA LEU A 279 -12.08 -8.54 25.00
C LEU A 279 -12.04 -9.17 26.42
N GLU A 280 -11.02 -9.98 26.69
CA GLU A 280 -10.83 -10.66 27.98
C GLU A 280 -9.84 -9.93 28.91
N GLY A 281 -9.24 -8.81 28.48
CA GLY A 281 -8.32 -8.01 29.30
C GLY A 281 -7.02 -8.74 29.65
N LYS A 282 -6.51 -9.57 28.74
CA LYS A 282 -5.28 -10.36 28.90
C LYS A 282 -4.02 -9.57 28.54
N MET A 283 -4.12 -8.51 27.76
CA MET A 283 -2.97 -7.72 27.33
C MET A 283 -2.45 -6.79 28.43
N SER A 284 -1.14 -6.63 28.48
CA SER A 284 -0.44 -5.70 29.38
C SER A 284 -0.45 -4.26 28.87
N GLY A 285 -0.64 -4.06 27.56
CA GLY A 285 -0.57 -2.77 26.88
C GLY A 285 0.85 -2.37 26.45
N GLU A 286 1.84 -3.26 26.62
CA GLU A 286 3.24 -3.06 26.20
C GLU A 286 3.64 -3.95 25.02
N GLU A 287 2.70 -4.73 24.47
CA GLU A 287 2.94 -5.64 23.38
C GLU A 287 3.34 -4.89 22.10
N LEU A 288 4.49 -5.27 21.54
CA LEU A 288 4.91 -4.81 20.22
C LEU A 288 4.43 -5.75 19.10
N GLN A 289 3.96 -6.93 19.48
CA GLN A 289 3.49 -7.97 18.58
C GLN A 289 2.39 -8.78 19.24
N VAL A 290 1.29 -9.01 18.53
CA VAL A 290 0.17 -9.86 18.95
C VAL A 290 -0.22 -10.73 17.76
N GLY A 291 -0.10 -12.05 17.91
CA GLY A 291 -0.27 -12.97 16.79
C GLY A 291 0.61 -12.60 15.59
N GLY A 292 -0.01 -12.44 14.43
CA GLY A 292 0.55 -11.99 13.17
C GLY A 292 0.69 -10.47 13.00
N PHE A 293 0.17 -9.66 13.92
CA PHE A 293 0.25 -8.20 13.88
C PHE A 293 1.49 -7.66 14.60
N ASP A 294 2.18 -6.74 13.93
CA ASP A 294 3.27 -5.94 14.50
C ASP A 294 2.77 -4.50 14.75
N LEU A 295 3.07 -3.94 15.92
CA LEU A 295 2.80 -2.53 16.23
C LEU A 295 3.77 -1.64 15.45
N VAL A 296 3.26 -0.83 14.53
CA VAL A 296 4.10 0.03 13.67
C VAL A 296 4.12 1.49 14.13
N TYR A 297 3.06 1.95 14.80
CA TYR A 297 2.93 3.31 15.27
C TYR A 297 2.01 3.36 16.51
N ASP A 298 2.43 4.06 17.57
CA ASP A 298 1.62 4.29 18.78
C ASP A 298 1.86 5.70 19.34
N GLY A 299 1.25 6.71 18.72
CA GLY A 299 1.56 8.12 18.96
C GLY A 299 2.96 8.57 18.50
N GLU A 300 3.88 7.62 18.34
CA GLU A 300 5.22 7.76 17.78
C GLU A 300 5.57 6.56 16.90
N TRP A 301 6.63 6.70 16.12
CA TRP A 301 7.09 5.66 15.20
C TRP A 301 7.75 4.50 15.96
N ILE A 302 7.23 3.28 15.80
CA ILE A 302 7.75 2.05 16.42
C ILE A 302 8.39 1.12 15.37
N GLY A 303 7.91 1.17 14.13
CA GLY A 303 8.35 0.30 13.03
C GLY A 303 9.81 0.50 12.61
N GLU A 304 10.25 -0.24 11.59
CA GLU A 304 11.63 -0.14 11.09
C GLU A 304 11.88 1.27 10.52
N CYS A 305 12.74 2.04 11.20
CA CYS A 305 13.20 3.32 10.67
C CYS A 305 14.08 3.07 9.43
N ILE A 306 13.76 3.71 8.30
CA ILE A 306 14.53 3.63 7.04
C ILE A 306 16.02 3.94 7.28
N SER A 307 16.34 4.86 8.21
CA SER A 307 17.72 5.20 8.60
C SER A 307 18.50 4.01 9.19
N ASN A 308 17.84 3.16 9.98
CA ASN A 308 18.47 1.97 10.59
C ASN A 308 18.72 0.88 9.55
N THR A 309 17.86 0.76 8.53
CA THR A 309 18.02 -0.20 7.45
C THR A 309 19.21 0.15 6.56
N ILE A 310 19.39 1.43 6.22
CA ILE A 310 20.53 1.90 5.41
C ILE A 310 21.86 1.63 6.12
N HIS A 311 21.95 1.89 7.44
CA HIS A 311 23.16 1.62 8.23
C HIS A 311 23.46 0.11 8.38
N ARG A 312 22.45 -0.76 8.39
CA ARG A 312 22.65 -2.22 8.42
C ARG A 312 23.11 -2.76 7.06
N SER A 313 22.64 -2.20 5.95
CA SER A 313 23.09 -2.60 4.62
C SER A 313 24.54 -2.20 4.34
N SER A 314 24.98 -1.02 4.78
CA SER A 314 26.36 -0.57 4.55
C SER A 314 27.41 -1.30 5.39
N ASN A 315 27.03 -1.87 6.53
CA ASN A 315 27.94 -2.65 7.39
C ASN A 315 28.09 -4.13 6.97
N ASN A 316 27.26 -4.64 6.06
CA ASN A 316 27.30 -6.05 5.63
C ASN A 316 28.04 -6.29 4.30
N ASP A 317 28.55 -5.25 3.63
CA ASP A 317 29.26 -5.37 2.33
C ASP A 317 30.80 -5.37 2.44
N ILE A 318 31.37 -5.55 3.64
CA ILE A 318 32.82 -5.78 3.82
C ILE A 318 33.03 -7.23 4.23
N GLY A 319 32.96 -8.13 3.24
CA GLY A 319 33.13 -9.57 3.41
C GLY A 319 33.47 -10.21 2.07
N GLU A 320 34.68 -9.93 1.60
CA GLU A 320 35.33 -10.54 0.44
C GLU A 320 35.38 -12.07 0.59
N ALA A 321 34.84 -12.80 -0.40
CA ALA A 321 35.19 -14.21 -0.62
C ALA A 321 35.13 -14.52 -2.12
N ALA A 322 36.33 -14.63 -2.70
CA ALA A 322 36.58 -15.04 -4.07
C ALA A 322 36.44 -16.57 -4.26
N LEU A 323 35.98 -16.97 -5.45
CA LEU A 323 36.17 -18.27 -6.15
C LEU A 323 35.48 -19.50 -5.49
N THR A 324 34.80 -20.44 -6.17
CA THR A 324 35.02 -21.13 -7.45
C THR A 324 33.71 -21.80 -7.95
N HIS A 325 33.69 -22.16 -9.25
CA HIS A 325 32.70 -23.02 -9.89
C HIS A 325 32.52 -24.38 -9.20
N GLY A 326 31.27 -24.83 -9.03
CA GLY A 326 30.92 -26.21 -8.70
C GLY A 326 29.42 -26.42 -8.57
N ASN A 327 28.84 -27.24 -9.45
CA ASN A 327 27.44 -27.69 -9.42
C ASN A 327 27.10 -28.40 -8.10
N ASP A 328 26.07 -27.95 -7.37
CA ASP A 328 25.10 -28.88 -6.76
C ASP A 328 23.83 -28.17 -6.24
N SER A 329 22.72 -28.37 -6.94
CA SER A 329 21.41 -27.78 -6.63
C SER A 329 20.56 -28.72 -5.78
N SER A 330 20.82 -28.79 -4.46
CA SER A 330 19.86 -29.46 -3.54
C SER A 330 19.98 -29.11 -2.04
N ARG A 331 20.96 -28.31 -1.60
CA ARG A 331 21.18 -28.03 -0.16
C ARG A 331 20.76 -26.66 0.38
N SER A 332 20.31 -25.70 -0.45
CA SER A 332 20.10 -24.31 -0.02
C SER A 332 18.74 -23.99 0.63
N LEU A 333 17.73 -24.86 0.52
CA LEU A 333 16.36 -24.55 1.01
C LEU A 333 16.15 -24.79 2.52
N LYS A 334 17.00 -25.58 3.18
CA LYS A 334 16.86 -25.86 4.63
C LYS A 334 17.44 -24.76 5.51
N GLY A 335 18.51 -24.09 5.08
CA GLY A 335 19.13 -22.98 5.82
C GLY A 335 18.28 -21.70 5.88
N LEU A 336 17.51 -21.42 4.82
CA LEU A 336 16.60 -20.27 4.76
C LEU A 336 15.36 -20.41 5.66
N LYS A 337 14.94 -21.64 6.01
CA LYS A 337 13.80 -21.85 6.92
C LYS A 337 14.14 -21.63 8.39
N GLN A 338 15.39 -21.85 8.79
CA GLN A 338 15.81 -21.68 10.20
C GLN A 338 16.10 -20.22 10.58
N SER A 339 16.42 -19.34 9.62
CA SER A 339 16.54 -17.90 9.88
C SER A 339 15.19 -17.17 9.98
N MET A 340 14.07 -17.81 9.61
CA MET A 340 12.72 -17.25 9.72
C MET A 340 12.17 -17.21 11.16
N ILE A 341 12.79 -17.92 12.10
CA ILE A 341 12.27 -18.07 13.49
C ILE A 341 12.95 -17.07 14.46
N GLY A 342 13.85 -16.22 13.97
CA GLY A 342 14.74 -15.42 14.82
C GLY A 342 14.88 -13.96 14.43
N CYS A 343 13.80 -13.25 14.11
CA CYS A 343 13.84 -11.78 14.12
C CYS A 343 13.70 -11.30 15.58
N ARG A 344 14.81 -11.29 16.33
CA ARG A 344 14.90 -10.52 17.57
C ARG A 344 15.07 -9.04 17.22
N TYR A 345 14.07 -8.24 17.58
CA TYR A 345 14.06 -6.79 17.44
C TYR A 345 14.92 -6.16 18.55
N PRO A 346 15.97 -5.38 18.24
CA PRO A 346 16.57 -4.51 19.24
C PRO A 346 15.72 -3.25 19.39
N SER A 347 15.26 -3.03 20.63
CA SER A 347 14.64 -1.78 21.07
C SER A 347 15.65 -0.63 21.02
N ALA A 348 15.23 0.50 20.44
CA ALA A 348 15.70 1.87 20.64
C ALA A 348 15.99 2.58 19.30
N CYS A 349 15.11 3.52 18.93
CA CYS A 349 15.50 4.70 18.18
C CYS A 349 15.70 5.83 19.20
N ILE A 350 16.94 6.31 19.31
CA ILE A 350 17.25 7.58 19.96
C ILE A 350 17.09 8.64 18.86
N ASP A 351 16.07 9.49 18.98
CA ASP A 351 15.99 10.70 18.17
C ASP A 351 16.82 11.81 18.82
N HIS A 352 17.33 12.71 17.98
CA HIS A 352 18.37 13.70 18.27
C HIS A 352 17.86 14.89 19.11
N GLN A 353 17.12 14.64 20.18
CA GLN A 353 16.87 15.58 21.28
C GLN A 353 16.78 14.79 22.58
N GLY A 354 17.86 14.77 23.36
CA GLY A 354 17.98 13.99 24.59
C GLY A 354 17.00 14.40 25.69
N ARG A 355 15.76 13.90 25.62
CA ARG A 355 14.82 13.88 26.74
C ARG A 355 14.09 12.54 26.79
N GLN A 356 14.42 11.72 27.78
CA GLN A 356 13.54 10.62 28.22
C GLN A 356 12.21 11.23 28.71
N ASN A 357 11.08 10.74 28.20
CA ASN A 357 9.76 11.25 28.57
C ASN A 357 9.10 10.33 29.62
N PRO A 358 8.79 10.80 30.84
CA PRO A 358 8.33 9.98 31.97
C PRO A 358 6.85 9.55 31.92
N ARG A 359 6.21 9.47 30.73
CA ARG A 359 4.74 9.34 30.61
C ARG A 359 4.16 7.92 30.62
N ARG A 360 4.97 6.86 30.76
CA ARG A 360 4.46 5.47 30.93
C ARG A 360 3.77 5.17 32.28
N LYS A 361 3.66 6.15 33.20
CA LYS A 361 3.09 5.93 34.54
C LYS A 361 1.60 6.21 34.73
N TYR A 362 0.88 6.75 33.75
CA TYR A 362 -0.54 7.10 33.92
C TYR A 362 -1.42 6.56 32.79
N ARG A 363 -1.63 5.24 32.79
CA ARG A 363 -2.77 4.56 32.17
C ARG A 363 -3.28 3.48 33.12
N LYS A 364 -3.73 3.92 34.30
CA LYS A 364 -4.66 3.18 35.16
C LYS A 364 -5.61 4.21 35.75
N THR A 365 -6.77 4.36 35.13
CA THR A 365 -8.07 4.68 35.76
C THR A 365 -9.16 4.64 34.69
#